data_AF-V7B9C1-F1
#
_entry.id   AF-V7B9C1-F1
#
_cell.length_a   1.000
_cell.length_b   1.000
_cell.length_c   1.000
_cell.angle_alpha   90.00
_cell.angle_beta   90.00
_cell.angle_gamma   90.00
#
_symmetry.space_group_name_H-M   'P 1'
#
loop_
_entity.id
_entity.type
_entity.pdbx_description
1 polymer ?
#
loop_
_entity_poly.entity_id
_entity_poly.type
_entity_poly.pdbx_seq_one_letter_code
_entity_poly.pdbx_strand_id
1 'polypeptide(L)'
;MEVMICDHFRCSPLSILSSFSPSTRYNLSLPSSSPSFRLKPSSSSSSLCSSRMEGTHQTHDHGRSKFIDFPFVSSAQKNVMVDLVSRLENRLHSQLLPCTLPPDVQYYQSQTATAQASLHIRSGSDDSQVDFVLGSWVQSELPTGGSLDITSLSAYLKSSTDAPNFVFEMIRSSPTMLVLILDLPPRKDLVLWPEDLKTFYEDTQLDTHRQALERVPEVQPYFSSSLYIRTVSSPTAIMIRIVTENGGVERMEEIIRDHLDPISKQVLGIWLDHCACAKRDVGEAERAYLNKRDGLIRNKTIEIDLGSSFPRLFGPEVANRVLEAIKGYFTV
;
A
#
# COMPACT_ATOMS: atom_id res chain seq x y z
N MET A 1 -49.79 -5.68 6.67
CA MET A 1 -48.77 -6.54 6.05
C MET A 1 -47.58 -5.64 5.80
N GLU A 2 -46.75 -5.49 6.84
CA GLU A 2 -45.56 -4.63 6.82
C GLU A 2 -44.44 -5.34 6.07
N VAL A 3 -43.86 -4.65 5.10
CA VAL A 3 -42.70 -5.11 4.35
C VAL A 3 -41.46 -4.78 5.18
N MET A 4 -40.86 -5.81 5.75
CA MET A 4 -39.56 -5.77 6.42
C MET A 4 -38.48 -5.47 5.37
N ILE A 5 -37.94 -4.25 5.38
CA ILE A 5 -36.77 -3.87 4.59
C ILE A 5 -35.55 -4.34 5.37
N CYS A 6 -34.82 -5.32 4.83
CA CYS A 6 -33.58 -5.84 5.41
C CYS A 6 -32.46 -4.81 5.34
N ASP A 7 -32.25 -4.07 6.43
CA ASP A 7 -31.15 -3.11 6.65
C ASP A 7 -29.79 -3.79 7.00
N HIS A 8 -29.31 -4.70 6.16
CA HIS A 8 -28.10 -5.48 6.45
C HIS A 8 -27.00 -5.42 5.39
N PHE A 9 -26.56 -4.22 5.00
CA PHE A 9 -25.20 -4.01 4.46
C PHE A 9 -24.70 -2.58 4.78
N ARG A 10 -24.24 -2.36 6.01
CA ARG A 10 -23.61 -1.10 6.47
C ARG A 10 -22.13 -1.23 6.86
N CYS A 11 -21.45 -2.31 6.47
CA CYS A 11 -20.06 -2.56 6.87
C CYS A 11 -19.09 -2.32 5.70
N SER A 12 -18.21 -1.32 5.85
CA SER A 12 -17.14 -1.00 4.89
C SER A 12 -16.09 -2.11 4.81
N PRO A 13 -15.41 -2.30 3.66
CA PRO A 13 -14.38 -3.34 3.51
C PRO A 13 -13.13 -3.11 4.39
N LEU A 14 -12.84 -1.87 4.82
CA LEU A 14 -11.83 -1.61 5.85
C LEU A 14 -12.36 -1.70 7.29
N SER A 15 -13.68 -1.82 7.47
CA SER A 15 -14.30 -2.12 8.77
C SER A 15 -14.21 -3.61 9.10
N ILE A 16 -14.09 -4.52 8.13
CA ILE A 16 -13.93 -5.97 8.37
C ILE A 16 -12.66 -6.26 9.19
N LEU A 17 -11.62 -5.44 9.02
CA LEU A 17 -10.39 -5.50 9.80
C LEU A 17 -10.45 -4.67 11.09
N SER A 18 -11.51 -3.94 11.43
CA SER A 18 -11.56 -3.19 12.71
C SER A 18 -12.75 -3.54 13.59
N SER A 19 -13.74 -4.30 13.09
CA SER A 19 -15.02 -4.52 13.78
C SER A 19 -15.08 -5.73 14.72
N PHE A 20 -13.97 -6.41 15.00
CA PHE A 20 -13.92 -7.51 15.97
C PHE A 20 -12.86 -7.25 17.05
N SER A 21 -13.10 -6.26 17.91
CA SER A 21 -12.34 -6.09 19.16
C SER A 21 -13.25 -6.41 20.34
N PRO A 22 -12.99 -7.46 21.13
CA PRO A 22 -13.48 -7.52 22.50
C PRO A 22 -12.73 -6.46 23.32
N SER A 23 -13.47 -5.64 24.07
CA SER A 23 -12.90 -4.66 24.98
C SER A 23 -12.05 -5.34 26.05
N THR A 24 -10.74 -5.27 25.96
CA THR A 24 -9.84 -5.72 27.05
C THR A 24 -9.31 -4.50 27.79
N ARG A 25 -9.69 -4.39 29.06
CA ARG A 25 -9.26 -3.36 30.00
C ARG A 25 -7.74 -3.45 30.21
N TYR A 26 -7.03 -2.36 30.01
CA TYR A 26 -5.63 -2.22 30.40
C TYR A 26 -5.54 -2.09 31.93
N ASN A 27 -4.87 -3.04 32.58
CA ASN A 27 -4.30 -2.83 33.91
C ASN A 27 -2.85 -2.38 33.73
N LEU A 28 -2.56 -1.18 34.24
CA LEU A 28 -1.25 -0.56 34.29
C LEU A 28 -0.46 -1.12 35.47
N SER A 29 0.77 -1.58 35.23
CA SER A 29 1.81 -1.68 36.25
C SER A 29 3.18 -1.46 35.62
N LEU A 30 3.89 -0.45 36.14
CA LEU A 30 5.25 -0.01 35.77
C LEU A 30 6.34 -0.90 36.43
N PRO A 31 7.63 -0.76 36.02
CA PRO A 31 8.64 -1.81 36.10
C PRO A 31 9.56 -1.71 37.33
N SER A 32 10.28 -2.81 37.63
CA SER A 32 11.45 -2.80 38.51
C SER A 32 12.70 -3.43 37.84
N SER A 33 13.72 -2.59 37.67
CA SER A 33 15.16 -2.80 37.92
C SER A 33 15.88 -4.11 37.50
N SER A 34 16.96 -3.89 36.73
CA SER A 34 18.06 -4.79 36.31
C SER A 34 18.80 -5.53 37.44
N PRO A 35 19.65 -6.54 37.13
CA PRO A 35 21.06 -6.21 36.91
C PRO A 35 21.81 -7.01 35.81
N SER A 36 22.94 -6.42 35.46
CA SER A 36 23.99 -6.75 34.49
C SER A 36 24.64 -8.12 34.64
N PHE A 37 24.97 -8.78 33.51
CA PHE A 37 26.10 -9.69 33.43
C PHE A 37 26.91 -9.49 32.14
N ARG A 38 28.19 -9.16 32.32
CA ARG A 38 29.26 -9.20 31.31
C ARG A 38 29.76 -10.62 31.17
N LEU A 39 29.95 -11.11 29.93
CA LEU A 39 31.01 -12.06 29.62
C LEU A 39 31.65 -11.74 28.25
N LYS A 40 32.97 -11.96 28.20
CA LYS A 40 33.94 -11.60 27.16
C LYS A 40 34.09 -12.72 26.10
N PRO A 41 34.76 -12.46 24.96
CA PRO A 41 34.65 -13.25 23.74
C PRO A 41 35.65 -14.41 23.69
N SER A 42 35.27 -15.48 22.98
CA SER A 42 36.20 -16.53 22.56
C SER A 42 36.22 -16.62 21.04
N SER A 43 37.40 -16.34 20.50
CA SER A 43 37.82 -16.56 19.12
C SER A 43 37.94 -18.05 18.79
N SER A 44 37.40 -18.45 17.64
CA SER A 44 37.81 -19.70 16.98
C SER A 44 37.73 -19.50 15.46
N SER A 45 38.92 -19.48 14.87
CA SER A 45 39.21 -19.52 13.45
C SER A 45 38.83 -20.87 12.84
N SER A 46 38.16 -20.88 11.69
CA SER A 46 38.21 -21.99 10.74
C SER A 46 38.19 -21.47 9.32
N SER A 47 39.17 -21.92 8.57
CA SER A 47 39.55 -21.55 7.21
C SER A 47 38.70 -22.21 6.13
N LEU A 48 38.56 -21.48 5.02
CA LEU A 48 38.51 -21.92 3.61
C LEU A 48 37.45 -22.95 3.19
N CYS A 49 36.48 -22.49 2.40
CA CYS A 49 36.16 -23.08 1.10
C CYS A 49 35.50 -22.02 0.20
N SER A 50 36.22 -21.61 -0.84
CA SER A 50 35.73 -20.76 -1.91
C SER A 50 34.85 -21.61 -2.84
N SER A 51 33.54 -21.38 -2.82
CA SER A 51 32.63 -21.77 -3.89
C SER A 51 32.03 -20.50 -4.50
N ARG A 52 32.27 -20.36 -5.80
CA ARG A 52 31.71 -19.36 -6.72
C ARG A 52 30.25 -19.03 -6.38
N MET A 53 29.98 -17.75 -6.15
CA MET A 53 28.61 -17.22 -6.09
C MET A 53 28.01 -17.23 -7.49
N GLU A 54 27.05 -18.12 -7.69
CA GLU A 54 26.22 -18.22 -8.90
C GLU A 54 24.74 -18.45 -8.50
N GLY A 55 24.31 -17.85 -7.37
CA GLY A 55 23.02 -18.10 -6.73
C GLY A 55 22.13 -16.88 -6.48
N THR A 56 22.57 -15.67 -6.79
CA THR A 56 21.81 -14.45 -6.50
C THR A 56 20.76 -14.10 -7.56
N HIS A 57 20.93 -14.50 -8.82
CA HIS A 57 19.97 -14.14 -9.87
C HIS A 57 18.64 -14.93 -9.80
N GLN A 58 18.64 -16.19 -9.35
CA GLN A 58 17.43 -17.02 -9.39
C GLN A 58 16.39 -16.67 -8.31
N THR A 59 16.81 -16.12 -7.17
CA THR A 59 15.91 -15.80 -6.06
C THR A 59 15.20 -14.45 -6.25
N HIS A 60 15.86 -13.47 -6.87
CA HIS A 60 15.25 -12.17 -7.20
C HIS A 60 14.10 -12.31 -8.20
N ASP A 61 14.25 -13.17 -9.21
CA ASP A 61 13.21 -13.37 -10.24
C ASP A 61 12.00 -14.14 -9.71
N HIS A 62 12.18 -15.04 -8.74
CA HIS A 62 11.08 -15.87 -8.22
C HIS A 62 10.08 -15.08 -7.37
N GLY A 63 10.55 -14.15 -6.53
CA GLY A 63 9.63 -13.34 -5.71
C GLY A 63 8.89 -12.30 -6.55
N ARG A 64 9.58 -11.68 -7.53
CA ARG A 64 8.95 -10.75 -8.47
C ARG A 64 7.90 -11.46 -9.36
N SER A 65 8.17 -12.68 -9.83
CA SER A 65 7.19 -13.43 -10.63
C SER A 65 5.92 -13.71 -9.84
N LYS A 66 6.04 -14.13 -8.58
CA LYS A 66 4.88 -14.32 -7.68
C LYS A 66 4.08 -13.03 -7.43
N PHE A 67 4.77 -11.89 -7.31
CA PHE A 67 4.09 -10.61 -7.16
C PHE A 67 3.29 -10.23 -8.42
N ILE A 68 3.90 -10.33 -9.60
CA ILE A 68 3.27 -9.91 -10.87
C ILE A 68 2.19 -10.89 -11.37
N ASP A 69 2.10 -12.07 -10.76
CA ASP A 69 1.11 -13.09 -11.12
C ASP A 69 -0.33 -12.65 -10.81
N PHE A 70 -0.55 -11.86 -9.74
CA PHE A 70 -1.86 -11.43 -9.22
C PHE A 70 -2.94 -12.54 -9.35
N PRO A 71 -2.77 -13.69 -8.66
CA PRO A 71 -3.44 -14.93 -9.02
C PRO A 71 -4.94 -15.01 -8.68
N PHE A 72 -5.43 -14.17 -7.77
CA PHE A 72 -6.80 -14.26 -7.23
C PHE A 72 -7.76 -13.20 -7.77
N VAL A 73 -7.27 -12.30 -8.62
CA VAL A 73 -8.08 -11.20 -9.15
C VAL A 73 -8.48 -11.45 -10.59
N SER A 74 -9.48 -10.71 -11.06
CA SER A 74 -9.94 -10.82 -12.44
C SER A 74 -8.90 -10.32 -13.45
N SER A 75 -9.06 -10.73 -14.70
CA SER A 75 -8.14 -10.38 -15.79
C SER A 75 -8.00 -8.86 -15.96
N ALA A 76 -9.10 -8.10 -15.87
CA ALA A 76 -9.02 -6.65 -15.99
C ALA A 76 -8.20 -6.04 -14.84
N GLN A 77 -8.43 -6.46 -13.60
CA GLN A 77 -7.69 -5.97 -12.43
C GLN A 77 -6.21 -6.34 -12.50
N LYS A 78 -5.90 -7.59 -12.88
CA LYS A 78 -4.51 -8.04 -13.09
C LYS A 78 -3.83 -7.16 -14.14
N ASN A 79 -4.46 -6.92 -15.28
CA ASN A 79 -3.87 -6.11 -16.35
C ASN A 79 -3.56 -4.68 -15.88
N VAL A 80 -4.46 -4.05 -15.13
CA VAL A 80 -4.20 -2.72 -14.53
C VAL A 80 -2.96 -2.76 -13.65
N MET A 81 -2.89 -3.72 -12.71
CA MET A 81 -1.76 -3.82 -11.79
C MET A 81 -0.44 -4.09 -12.51
N VAL A 82 -0.42 -5.02 -13.46
CA VAL A 82 0.76 -5.35 -14.27
C VAL A 82 1.24 -4.12 -15.05
N ASP A 83 0.32 -3.38 -15.66
CA ASP A 83 0.64 -2.19 -16.45
C ASP A 83 1.17 -1.05 -15.58
N LEU A 84 0.56 -0.79 -14.41
CA LEU A 84 1.02 0.23 -13.49
C LEU A 84 2.42 -0.08 -12.96
N VAL A 85 2.65 -1.32 -12.50
CA VAL A 85 3.97 -1.78 -12.04
C VAL A 85 4.99 -1.63 -13.16
N SER A 86 4.68 -2.13 -14.35
CA SER A 86 5.61 -2.11 -15.49
C SER A 86 5.94 -0.68 -15.94
N ARG A 87 4.95 0.23 -15.98
CA ARG A 87 5.17 1.65 -16.31
C ARG A 87 6.08 2.32 -15.30
N LEU A 88 5.80 2.12 -14.01
CA LEU A 88 6.61 2.67 -12.93
C LEU A 88 8.05 2.14 -13.01
N GLU A 89 8.23 0.82 -13.07
CA GLU A 89 9.55 0.19 -13.08
C GLU A 89 10.37 0.56 -14.31
N ASN A 90 9.74 0.67 -15.49
CA ASN A 90 10.43 1.08 -16.72
C ASN A 90 10.88 2.54 -16.65
N ARG A 91 10.02 3.44 -16.14
CA ARG A 91 10.32 4.87 -16.02
C ARG A 91 11.36 5.17 -14.93
N LEU A 92 11.41 4.36 -13.88
CA LEU A 92 12.32 4.50 -12.75
C LEU A 92 13.47 3.47 -12.77
N HIS A 93 13.72 2.81 -13.90
CA HIS A 93 14.63 1.66 -13.97
C HIS A 93 16.03 1.95 -13.39
N SER A 94 16.63 3.08 -13.78
CA SER A 94 17.96 3.51 -13.29
C SER A 94 17.94 4.05 -11.86
N GLN A 95 16.76 4.26 -11.30
CA GLN A 95 16.54 4.85 -9.99
C GLN A 95 16.17 3.83 -8.92
N LEU A 96 15.80 2.60 -9.28
CA LEU A 96 15.33 1.58 -8.33
C LEU A 96 16.34 0.44 -8.21
N LEU A 97 16.73 0.14 -6.98
CA LEU A 97 17.52 -1.02 -6.63
C LEU A 97 16.69 -2.31 -6.75
N PRO A 98 17.33 -3.49 -6.90
CA PRO A 98 16.64 -4.77 -6.82
C PRO A 98 15.96 -4.99 -5.46
N CYS A 99 14.90 -5.79 -5.45
CA CYS A 99 14.22 -6.20 -4.21
C CYS A 99 15.15 -7.06 -3.35
N THR A 100 15.34 -6.67 -2.08
CA THR A 100 16.21 -7.37 -1.11
C THR A 100 15.43 -8.12 -0.04
N LEU A 101 14.10 -8.15 -0.14
CA LEU A 101 13.25 -8.86 0.82
C LEU A 101 13.56 -10.37 0.83
N PRO A 102 13.60 -11.01 2.01
CA PRO A 102 13.69 -12.46 2.12
C PRO A 102 12.55 -13.18 1.37
N PRO A 103 12.77 -14.38 0.79
CA PRO A 103 11.73 -15.10 0.05
C PRO A 103 10.44 -15.36 0.85
N ASP A 104 10.56 -15.61 2.15
CA ASP A 104 9.49 -15.85 3.12
C ASP A 104 8.76 -14.58 3.60
N VAL A 105 9.18 -13.41 3.08
CA VAL A 105 8.51 -12.12 3.18
C VAL A 105 7.95 -11.70 1.82
N GLN A 106 8.61 -12.07 0.71
CA GLN A 106 8.11 -11.80 -0.64
C GLN A 106 6.83 -12.59 -0.97
N TYR A 107 6.68 -13.78 -0.40
CA TYR A 107 5.47 -14.58 -0.46
C TYR A 107 5.24 -15.27 0.89
N TYR A 108 4.02 -15.16 1.42
CA TYR A 108 3.67 -15.76 2.70
C TYR A 108 2.18 -16.13 2.75
N GLN A 109 1.87 -17.08 3.63
CA GLN A 109 0.51 -17.57 3.82
C GLN A 109 0.28 -17.91 5.29
N SER A 110 -0.98 -17.89 5.71
CA SER A 110 -1.42 -18.39 7.02
C SER A 110 -1.12 -19.89 7.17
N GLN A 111 -1.00 -20.37 8.41
CA GLN A 111 -0.79 -21.79 8.71
C GLN A 111 -1.93 -22.69 8.20
N THR A 112 -3.15 -22.14 8.16
CA THR A 112 -4.36 -22.84 7.67
C THR A 112 -4.59 -22.64 6.18
N ALA A 113 -3.70 -21.93 5.47
CA ALA A 113 -3.83 -21.57 4.05
C ALA A 113 -5.10 -20.75 3.68
N THR A 114 -5.79 -20.19 4.67
CA THR A 114 -6.99 -19.34 4.49
C THR A 114 -6.66 -17.91 4.04
N ALA A 115 -5.42 -17.46 4.22
CA ALA A 115 -4.92 -16.20 3.69
C ALA A 115 -3.53 -16.37 3.05
N GLN A 116 -3.32 -15.66 1.94
CA GLN A 116 -2.10 -15.65 1.13
C GLN A 116 -1.75 -14.21 0.73
N ALA A 117 -0.47 -13.91 0.60
CA ALA A 117 -0.02 -12.59 0.16
C ALA A 117 1.34 -12.63 -0.52
N SER A 118 1.59 -11.60 -1.32
CA SER A 118 2.91 -11.29 -1.84
C SER A 118 3.25 -9.82 -1.60
N LEU A 119 4.52 -9.56 -1.31
CA LEU A 119 5.07 -8.24 -1.07
C LEU A 119 6.32 -8.04 -1.94
N HIS A 120 6.36 -6.92 -2.64
CA HIS A 120 7.50 -6.53 -3.45
C HIS A 120 7.90 -5.11 -3.11
N ILE A 121 9.14 -4.93 -2.64
CA ILE A 121 9.68 -3.61 -2.29
C ILE A 121 10.99 -3.39 -3.02
N ARG A 122 11.12 -2.22 -3.65
CA ARG A 122 12.36 -1.76 -4.29
C ARG A 122 12.71 -0.39 -3.76
N SER A 123 13.87 -0.27 -3.11
CA SER A 123 14.41 1.03 -2.69
C SER A 123 14.85 1.86 -3.89
N GLY A 124 14.77 3.18 -3.75
CA GLY A 124 15.48 4.09 -4.64
C GLY A 124 16.99 4.03 -4.42
N SER A 125 17.76 4.31 -5.47
CA SER A 125 19.20 4.54 -5.37
C SER A 125 19.48 5.84 -4.61
N ASP A 126 20.73 6.05 -4.18
CA ASP A 126 21.12 7.24 -3.41
C ASP A 126 20.77 8.55 -4.13
N ASP A 127 20.96 8.60 -5.45
CA ASP A 127 20.68 9.75 -6.30
C ASP A 127 19.19 9.90 -6.68
N SER A 128 18.33 8.93 -6.33
CA SER A 128 16.90 9.02 -6.61
C SER A 128 16.16 9.86 -5.57
N GLN A 129 15.13 10.58 -6.02
CA GLN A 129 14.11 11.19 -5.16
C GLN A 129 13.15 10.15 -4.56
N VAL A 130 13.05 8.97 -5.16
CA VAL A 130 12.25 7.87 -4.64
C VAL A 130 12.96 7.26 -3.44
N ASP A 131 12.21 7.05 -2.37
CA ASP A 131 12.68 6.34 -1.18
C ASP A 131 12.52 4.84 -1.40
N PHE A 132 11.28 4.41 -1.66
CA PHE A 132 10.99 3.06 -2.10
C PHE A 132 9.65 2.98 -2.81
N VAL A 133 9.46 1.92 -3.58
CA VAL A 133 8.18 1.51 -4.15
C VAL A 133 7.78 0.18 -3.53
N LEU A 134 6.51 0.08 -3.15
CA LEU A 134 5.90 -1.07 -2.51
C LEU A 134 4.71 -1.52 -3.35
N GLY A 135 4.78 -2.74 -3.86
CA GLY A 135 3.65 -3.44 -4.46
C GLY A 135 3.23 -4.60 -3.56
N SER A 136 1.92 -4.86 -3.46
CA SER A 136 1.45 -6.04 -2.75
C SER A 136 0.15 -6.60 -3.33
N TRP A 137 -0.11 -7.86 -3.05
CA TRP A 137 -1.45 -8.42 -3.12
C TRP A 137 -1.72 -9.28 -1.89
N VAL A 138 -2.98 -9.28 -1.44
CA VAL A 138 -3.46 -10.07 -0.30
C VAL A 138 -4.77 -10.74 -0.72
N GLN A 139 -4.89 -12.03 -0.46
CA GLN A 139 -6.13 -12.78 -0.53
C GLN A 139 -6.42 -13.39 0.83
N SER A 140 -7.67 -13.32 1.27
CA SER A 140 -8.15 -14.01 2.47
C SER A 140 -9.55 -14.56 2.24
N GLU A 141 -9.80 -15.77 2.70
CA GLU A 141 -11.15 -16.28 2.88
C GLU A 141 -11.83 -15.53 4.03
N LEU A 142 -13.09 -15.15 3.83
CA LEU A 142 -13.91 -14.51 4.84
C LEU A 142 -14.79 -15.55 5.55
N PRO A 143 -15.08 -15.40 6.85
CA PRO A 143 -15.96 -16.33 7.58
C PRO A 143 -17.36 -16.50 6.96
N THR A 144 -17.79 -15.53 6.14
CA THR A 144 -19.06 -15.56 5.40
C THR A 144 -19.03 -16.42 4.14
N GLY A 145 -17.89 -17.04 3.81
CA GLY A 145 -17.69 -17.84 2.59
C GLY A 145 -17.28 -17.02 1.36
N GLY A 146 -17.07 -15.70 1.51
CA GLY A 146 -16.52 -14.84 0.45
C GLY A 146 -14.99 -14.75 0.50
N SER A 147 -14.40 -13.94 -0.38
CA SER A 147 -12.98 -13.57 -0.35
C SER A 147 -12.80 -12.07 -0.10
N LEU A 148 -11.67 -11.72 0.50
CA LEU A 148 -11.12 -10.36 0.53
C LEU A 148 -9.86 -10.37 -0.31
N ASP A 149 -9.89 -9.62 -1.41
CA ASP A 149 -8.79 -9.50 -2.36
C ASP A 149 -8.34 -8.04 -2.41
N ILE A 150 -7.07 -7.79 -2.08
CA ILE A 150 -6.45 -6.47 -2.09
C ILE A 150 -5.27 -6.51 -3.04
N THR A 151 -5.18 -5.53 -3.94
CA THR A 151 -3.97 -5.28 -4.74
C THR A 151 -3.58 -3.84 -4.59
N SER A 152 -2.32 -3.57 -4.27
CA SER A 152 -1.82 -2.22 -4.05
C SER A 152 -0.47 -1.95 -4.69
N LEU A 153 -0.28 -0.68 -5.05
CA LEU A 153 0.98 -0.11 -5.51
C LEU A 153 1.13 1.27 -4.86
N SER A 154 2.19 1.47 -4.11
CA SER A 154 2.53 2.72 -3.45
C SER A 154 3.96 3.10 -3.74
N ALA A 155 4.24 4.39 -3.85
CA ALA A 155 5.60 4.89 -3.99
C ALA A 155 5.81 6.08 -3.05
N TYR A 156 6.91 6.01 -2.30
CA TYR A 156 7.28 6.99 -1.29
C TYR A 156 8.50 7.77 -1.78
N LEU A 157 8.48 9.08 -1.57
CA LEU A 157 9.58 9.97 -1.92
C LEU A 157 10.43 10.31 -0.67
N LYS A 158 11.71 10.57 -0.89
CA LYS A 158 12.66 11.06 0.13
C LYS A 158 12.37 12.51 0.48
N SER A 159 12.93 13.00 1.57
CA SER A 159 12.83 14.41 1.97
C SER A 159 13.74 15.36 1.18
N SER A 160 14.48 14.85 0.18
CA SER A 160 15.14 15.68 -0.82
C SER A 160 14.16 16.37 -1.78
N THR A 161 12.90 15.95 -1.81
CA THR A 161 11.79 16.57 -2.54
C THR A 161 10.57 16.73 -1.63
N ASP A 162 9.75 17.74 -1.89
CA ASP A 162 8.48 18.02 -1.21
C ASP A 162 7.26 17.47 -1.97
N ALA A 163 7.50 16.90 -3.16
CA ALA A 163 6.43 16.39 -4.01
C ALA A 163 5.63 15.26 -3.35
N PRO A 164 4.33 15.11 -3.70
CA PRO A 164 3.46 14.06 -3.17
C PRO A 164 3.97 12.63 -3.38
N ASN A 165 3.50 11.72 -2.53
CA ASN A 165 3.65 10.27 -2.74
C ASN A 165 2.64 9.78 -3.80
N PHE A 166 2.66 8.48 -4.11
CA PHE A 166 1.67 7.82 -4.95
C PHE A 166 1.03 6.64 -4.20
N VAL A 167 -0.28 6.49 -4.32
CA VAL A 167 -1.01 5.31 -3.83
C VAL A 167 -2.08 4.88 -4.83
N PHE A 168 -2.15 3.58 -5.07
CA PHE A 168 -3.20 2.89 -5.80
C PHE A 168 -3.57 1.62 -5.04
N GLU A 169 -4.83 1.45 -4.68
CA GLU A 169 -5.36 0.22 -4.07
C GLU A 169 -6.73 -0.16 -4.64
N MET A 170 -6.88 -1.43 -5.00
CA MET A 170 -8.15 -2.04 -5.31
C MET A 170 -8.48 -3.07 -4.23
N ILE A 171 -9.61 -2.89 -3.56
CA ILE A 171 -10.08 -3.74 -2.46
C ILE A 171 -11.41 -4.35 -2.87
N ARG A 172 -11.47 -5.66 -3.02
CA ARG A 172 -12.68 -6.41 -3.35
C ARG A 172 -13.06 -7.31 -2.20
N SER A 173 -14.32 -7.29 -1.83
CA SER A 173 -14.90 -8.28 -0.93
C SER A 173 -15.96 -9.17 -1.62
N SER A 174 -16.24 -8.91 -2.90
CA SER A 174 -17.07 -9.75 -3.75
C SER A 174 -16.78 -9.48 -5.23
N PRO A 175 -17.25 -10.36 -6.15
CA PRO A 175 -17.13 -10.12 -7.58
C PRO A 175 -17.84 -8.86 -8.09
N THR A 176 -18.85 -8.36 -7.38
CA THR A 176 -19.68 -7.22 -7.78
C THR A 176 -19.46 -5.96 -6.96
N MET A 177 -18.53 -5.98 -6.00
CA MET A 177 -18.17 -4.82 -5.19
C MET A 177 -16.66 -4.60 -5.16
N LEU A 178 -16.26 -3.38 -5.49
CA LEU A 178 -14.87 -2.92 -5.50
C LEU A 178 -14.80 -1.56 -4.80
N VAL A 179 -13.79 -1.37 -3.95
CA VAL A 179 -13.34 -0.06 -3.50
C VAL A 179 -12.03 0.27 -4.20
N LEU A 180 -11.94 1.49 -4.74
CA LEU A 180 -10.72 2.06 -5.31
C LEU A 180 -10.26 3.22 -4.42
N ILE A 181 -8.96 3.18 -4.11
CA ILE A 181 -8.20 4.29 -3.52
C ILE A 181 -7.12 4.64 -4.53
N LEU A 182 -7.18 5.84 -5.11
CA LEU A 182 -6.14 6.35 -6.00
C LEU A 182 -5.87 7.81 -5.67
N ASP A 183 -4.65 8.12 -5.25
CA ASP A 183 -4.30 9.44 -4.74
C ASP A 183 -2.81 9.76 -4.93
N LEU A 184 -2.50 11.06 -4.88
CA LEU A 184 -1.17 11.59 -4.66
C LEU A 184 -1.11 12.24 -3.26
N PRO A 185 -0.84 11.49 -2.17
CA PRO A 185 -0.98 12.01 -0.82
C PRO A 185 0.00 13.16 -0.54
N PRO A 186 -0.49 14.30 -0.01
CA PRO A 186 0.36 15.47 0.24
C PRO A 186 1.36 15.17 1.35
N ARG A 187 2.59 15.68 1.18
CA ARG A 187 3.65 15.59 2.18
C ARG A 187 3.81 16.84 3.04
N LYS A 188 3.11 17.93 2.66
CA LYS A 188 2.98 19.18 3.42
C LYS A 188 1.51 19.45 3.80
N ASP A 189 1.32 20.34 4.76
CA ASP A 189 -0.02 20.79 5.15
C ASP A 189 -0.53 21.80 4.11
N LEU A 190 -1.58 21.44 3.37
CA LEU A 190 -2.03 22.23 2.23
C LEU A 190 -2.64 23.58 2.62
N VAL A 191 -3.01 23.78 3.90
CA VAL A 191 -3.46 25.09 4.41
C VAL A 191 -2.27 26.00 4.70
N LEU A 192 -1.19 25.44 5.25
CA LEU A 192 0.04 26.18 5.55
C LEU A 192 0.89 26.43 4.30
N TRP A 193 0.81 25.55 3.29
CA TRP A 193 1.54 25.63 2.02
C TRP A 193 0.56 25.65 0.83
N PRO A 194 -0.15 26.76 0.57
CA PRO A 194 -1.13 26.85 -0.52
C PRO A 194 -0.49 26.76 -1.92
N GLU A 195 0.79 27.11 -2.06
CA GLU A 195 1.51 26.95 -3.33
C GLU A 195 1.71 25.47 -3.71
N ASP A 196 1.85 24.58 -2.73
CA ASP A 196 1.90 23.14 -2.96
C ASP A 196 0.53 22.60 -3.40
N LEU A 197 -0.56 23.10 -2.78
CA LEU A 197 -1.93 22.79 -3.20
C LEU A 197 -2.11 23.15 -4.68
N LYS A 198 -1.74 24.38 -5.03
CA LYS A 198 -1.82 24.87 -6.40
C LYS A 198 -0.97 24.05 -7.37
N THR A 199 0.31 23.86 -7.05
CA THR A 199 1.29 23.20 -7.94
C THR A 199 0.92 21.76 -8.24
N PHE A 200 0.55 20.98 -7.22
CA PHE A 200 0.39 19.54 -7.37
C PHE A 200 -1.04 19.09 -7.65
N TYR A 201 -2.05 19.90 -7.33
CA TYR A 201 -3.45 19.48 -7.39
C TYR A 201 -4.31 20.36 -8.31
N GLU A 202 -4.13 21.69 -8.28
CA GLU A 202 -4.89 22.59 -9.15
C GLU A 202 -4.33 22.61 -10.56
N ASP A 203 -3.02 22.88 -10.71
CA ASP A 203 -2.36 23.05 -12.01
C ASP A 203 -2.25 21.74 -12.79
N THR A 204 -2.18 20.60 -12.09
CA THR A 204 -2.21 19.26 -12.68
C THR A 204 -3.63 18.81 -13.08
N GLN A 205 -4.66 19.52 -12.63
CA GLN A 205 -6.07 19.18 -12.85
C GLN A 205 -6.44 17.76 -12.38
N LEU A 206 -5.79 17.26 -11.31
CA LEU A 206 -6.00 15.89 -10.80
C LEU A 206 -7.47 15.58 -10.51
N ASP A 207 -8.24 16.57 -10.06
CA ASP A 207 -9.66 16.39 -9.73
C ASP A 207 -10.53 15.98 -10.93
N THR A 208 -10.09 16.29 -12.16
CA THR A 208 -10.84 15.92 -13.38
C THR A 208 -11.00 14.41 -13.52
N HIS A 209 -10.05 13.63 -13.02
CA HIS A 209 -10.10 12.17 -13.03
C HIS A 209 -11.17 11.63 -12.07
N ARG A 210 -11.28 12.20 -10.87
CA ARG A 210 -12.35 11.88 -9.92
C ARG A 210 -13.71 12.22 -10.51
N GLN A 211 -13.86 13.43 -11.07
CA GLN A 211 -15.09 13.88 -11.70
C GLN A 211 -15.50 13.01 -12.91
N ALA A 212 -14.53 12.48 -13.66
CA ALA A 212 -14.82 11.56 -14.76
C ALA A 212 -15.42 10.24 -14.27
N LEU A 213 -14.90 9.69 -13.16
CA LEU A 213 -15.44 8.46 -12.56
C LEU A 213 -16.82 8.66 -11.94
N GLU A 214 -17.11 9.83 -11.37
CA GLU A 214 -18.43 10.15 -10.82
C GLU A 214 -19.55 10.17 -11.86
N ARG A 215 -19.22 10.21 -13.16
CA ARG A 215 -20.20 10.10 -14.25
C ARG A 215 -20.58 8.65 -14.57
N VAL A 216 -19.85 7.66 -14.04
CA VAL A 216 -20.16 6.24 -14.21
C VAL A 216 -21.28 5.87 -13.23
N PRO A 217 -22.44 5.35 -13.68
CA PRO A 217 -23.62 5.15 -12.82
C PRO A 217 -23.39 4.27 -11.58
N GLU A 218 -22.49 3.29 -11.69
CA GLU A 218 -22.18 2.33 -10.61
C GLU A 218 -21.22 2.88 -9.56
N VAL A 219 -20.59 4.03 -9.84
CA VAL A 219 -19.61 4.68 -8.97
C VAL A 219 -20.30 5.52 -7.91
N GLN A 220 -19.92 5.31 -6.66
CA GLN A 220 -20.39 6.08 -5.52
C GLN A 220 -19.19 6.49 -4.65
N PRO A 221 -19.24 7.62 -3.93
CA PRO A 221 -18.18 7.98 -3.00
C PRO A 221 -17.96 6.90 -1.93
N TYR A 222 -16.69 6.61 -1.64
CA TYR A 222 -16.27 5.78 -0.52
C TYR A 222 -15.75 6.65 0.61
N PHE A 223 -16.34 6.50 1.80
CA PHE A 223 -15.90 7.18 3.01
C PHE A 223 -15.22 6.18 3.93
N SER A 224 -13.88 6.22 4.00
CA SER A 224 -13.10 5.35 4.90
C SER A 224 -13.60 5.49 6.35
N SER A 225 -13.76 4.41 7.10
CA SER A 225 -14.10 4.49 8.53
C SER A 225 -12.97 5.12 9.37
N SER A 226 -11.75 5.13 8.85
CA SER A 226 -10.60 5.77 9.49
C SER A 226 -10.54 7.25 9.13
N LEU A 227 -10.77 8.12 10.12
CA LEU A 227 -10.58 9.57 9.97
C LEU A 227 -9.12 9.92 9.64
N TYR A 228 -8.17 9.12 10.10
CA TYR A 228 -6.77 9.27 9.75
C TYR A 228 -6.56 9.14 8.25
N ILE A 229 -7.10 8.09 7.62
CA ILE A 229 -7.02 7.90 6.15
C ILE A 229 -7.62 9.10 5.42
N ARG A 230 -8.79 9.57 5.86
CA ARG A 230 -9.43 10.76 5.27
C ARG A 230 -8.56 12.03 5.38
N THR A 231 -7.74 12.13 6.42
CA THR A 231 -6.91 13.32 6.69
C THR A 231 -5.60 13.31 5.91
N VAL A 232 -5.04 12.13 5.66
CA VAL A 232 -3.78 12.00 4.90
C VAL A 232 -4.00 11.98 3.39
N SER A 233 -5.22 11.70 2.93
CA SER A 233 -5.61 11.81 1.53
C SER A 233 -5.59 13.26 1.03
N SER A 234 -5.28 13.44 -0.25
CA SER A 234 -5.35 14.75 -0.89
C SER A 234 -6.81 15.22 -1.12
N PRO A 235 -7.03 16.53 -1.37
CA PRO A 235 -8.33 17.05 -1.77
C PRO A 235 -8.87 16.47 -3.08
N THR A 236 -8.01 15.90 -3.93
CA THR A 236 -8.37 15.32 -5.24
C THR A 236 -8.34 13.79 -5.24
N ALA A 237 -8.27 13.16 -4.06
CA ALA A 237 -8.20 11.72 -3.93
C ALA A 237 -9.44 11.05 -4.55
N ILE A 238 -9.21 10.00 -5.35
CA ILE A 238 -10.26 9.14 -5.88
C ILE A 238 -10.54 8.06 -4.84
N MET A 239 -11.56 8.31 -4.01
CA MET A 239 -12.05 7.40 -2.99
C MET A 239 -13.45 6.95 -3.36
N ILE A 240 -13.56 5.85 -4.11
CA ILE A 240 -14.85 5.40 -4.67
C ILE A 240 -15.15 3.94 -4.34
N ARG A 241 -16.44 3.63 -4.28
CA ARG A 241 -16.98 2.27 -4.28
C ARG A 241 -17.76 2.06 -5.58
N ILE A 242 -17.63 0.87 -6.15
CA ILE A 242 -18.32 0.46 -7.38
C ILE A 242 -19.15 -0.76 -7.03
N VAL A 243 -20.44 -0.69 -7.34
CA VAL A 243 -21.40 -1.79 -7.07
C VAL A 243 -22.13 -2.12 -8.37
N THR A 244 -21.93 -3.34 -8.86
CA THR A 244 -22.46 -3.79 -10.15
C THR A 244 -23.53 -4.88 -10.03
N GLU A 245 -24.32 -4.91 -8.96
CA GLU A 245 -25.32 -5.99 -8.73
C GLU A 245 -26.23 -6.25 -9.94
N ASN A 246 -26.72 -5.20 -10.61
CA ASN A 246 -27.59 -5.33 -11.79
C ASN A 246 -26.83 -5.67 -13.08
N GLY A 247 -25.55 -5.29 -13.18
CA GLY A 247 -24.70 -5.52 -14.37
C GLY A 247 -23.79 -6.75 -14.26
N GLY A 248 -23.78 -7.40 -13.09
CA GLY A 248 -22.96 -8.56 -12.80
C GLY A 248 -21.45 -8.30 -12.85
N VAL A 249 -20.70 -9.40 -12.99
CA VAL A 249 -19.24 -9.40 -13.02
C VAL A 249 -18.70 -8.79 -14.32
N GLU A 250 -19.38 -8.99 -15.46
CA GLU A 250 -18.95 -8.46 -16.75
C GLU A 250 -18.93 -6.93 -16.77
N ARG A 251 -19.92 -6.29 -16.15
CA ARG A 251 -19.96 -4.84 -16.00
C ARG A 251 -18.82 -4.32 -15.12
N MET A 252 -18.44 -5.06 -14.07
CA MET A 252 -17.27 -4.69 -13.25
C MET A 252 -15.99 -4.74 -14.09
N GLU A 253 -15.79 -5.79 -14.89
CA GLU A 253 -14.64 -5.90 -15.79
C GLU A 253 -14.58 -4.77 -16.82
N GLU A 254 -15.73 -4.39 -17.37
CA GLU A 254 -15.84 -3.24 -18.28
C GLU A 254 -15.41 -1.94 -17.59
N ILE A 255 -15.93 -1.66 -16.39
CA ILE A 255 -15.56 -0.44 -15.65
C ILE A 255 -14.06 -0.41 -15.32
N ILE A 256 -13.48 -1.55 -14.91
CA ILE A 256 -12.05 -1.63 -14.62
C ILE A 256 -11.24 -1.33 -15.88
N ARG A 257 -11.59 -1.94 -17.02
CA ARG A 257 -10.84 -1.81 -18.28
C ARG A 257 -11.01 -0.45 -18.94
N ASP A 258 -12.25 0.05 -19.01
CA ASP A 258 -12.59 1.20 -19.85
C ASP A 258 -12.55 2.53 -19.07
N HIS A 259 -12.60 2.48 -17.73
CA HIS A 259 -12.53 3.67 -16.88
C HIS A 259 -11.36 3.66 -15.90
N LEU A 260 -11.20 2.61 -15.09
CA LEU A 260 -10.17 2.63 -14.03
C LEU A 260 -8.76 2.56 -14.61
N ASP A 261 -8.52 1.68 -15.59
CA ASP A 261 -7.23 1.51 -16.23
C ASP A 261 -6.65 2.82 -16.83
N PRO A 262 -7.35 3.53 -17.76
CA PRO A 262 -6.82 4.75 -18.33
C PRO A 262 -6.60 5.85 -17.28
N ILE A 263 -7.50 5.99 -16.31
CA ILE A 263 -7.39 7.00 -15.26
C ILE A 263 -6.20 6.73 -14.35
N SER A 264 -6.01 5.48 -13.94
CA SER A 264 -4.89 5.08 -13.08
C SER A 264 -3.56 5.33 -13.75
N LYS A 265 -3.46 5.04 -15.06
CA LYS A 265 -2.28 5.33 -15.87
C LYS A 265 -2.02 6.83 -16.01
N GLN A 266 -3.06 7.65 -16.13
CA GLN A 266 -2.93 9.11 -16.20
C GLN A 266 -2.44 9.69 -14.87
N VAL A 267 -3.03 9.29 -13.74
CA VAL A 267 -2.59 9.75 -12.41
C VAL A 267 -1.16 9.31 -12.12
N LEU A 268 -0.80 8.06 -12.43
CA LEU A 268 0.60 7.59 -12.33
C LEU A 268 1.53 8.39 -13.25
N GLY A 269 1.09 8.71 -14.47
CA GLY A 269 1.83 9.56 -15.40
C GLY A 269 2.13 10.95 -14.81
N ILE A 270 1.11 11.60 -14.24
CA ILE A 270 1.26 12.88 -13.54
C ILE A 270 2.27 12.76 -12.40
N TRP A 271 2.18 11.72 -11.58
CA TRP A 271 3.15 11.51 -10.51
C TRP A 271 4.58 11.31 -11.02
N LEU A 272 4.77 10.50 -12.06
CA LEU A 272 6.08 10.28 -12.66
C LEU A 272 6.67 11.56 -13.25
N ASP A 273 5.87 12.36 -13.95
CA ASP A 273 6.35 13.54 -14.68
C ASP A 273 6.51 14.76 -13.76
N HIS A 274 5.61 14.96 -12.80
CA HIS A 274 5.58 16.17 -11.95
C HIS A 274 6.10 15.94 -10.51
N CYS A 275 6.24 14.69 -10.07
CA CYS A 275 6.69 14.38 -8.70
C CYS A 275 8.01 13.61 -8.68
N ALA A 276 8.02 12.37 -9.16
CA ALA A 276 9.15 11.44 -8.97
C ALA A 276 10.38 11.73 -9.85
N CYS A 277 10.17 12.26 -11.06
CA CYS A 277 11.27 12.64 -11.97
C CYS A 277 11.53 14.16 -11.99
N ALA A 278 10.71 14.96 -11.31
CA ALA A 278 10.82 16.40 -11.31
C ALA A 278 11.90 16.86 -10.32
N LYS A 279 12.98 17.45 -10.82
CA LYS A 279 14.02 18.02 -9.95
C LYS A 279 13.45 19.18 -9.15
N ARG A 280 13.54 19.07 -7.82
CA ARG A 280 13.12 20.09 -6.86
C ARG A 280 14.14 20.11 -5.74
N ASP A 281 14.49 21.32 -5.29
CA ASP A 281 15.41 21.53 -4.19
C ASP A 281 14.62 21.94 -2.95
N VAL A 282 14.80 21.19 -1.87
CA VAL A 282 14.14 21.43 -0.59
C VAL A 282 15.16 21.94 0.41
N GLY A 283 14.85 23.06 1.07
CA GLY A 283 15.69 23.65 2.10
C GLY A 283 15.78 22.77 3.37
N GLU A 284 16.77 22.99 4.21
CA GLU A 284 17.03 22.15 5.40
C GLU A 284 15.84 22.12 6.39
N ALA A 285 15.24 23.28 6.67
CA ALA A 285 14.09 23.36 7.58
C ALA A 285 12.86 22.61 7.05
N GLU A 286 12.64 22.67 5.74
CA GLU A 286 11.54 21.99 5.07
C GLU A 286 11.78 20.47 5.00
N ARG A 287 13.03 20.06 4.75
CA ARG A 287 13.45 18.66 4.83
C ARG A 287 13.21 18.06 6.21
N ALA A 288 13.51 18.81 7.27
CA ALA A 288 13.24 18.39 8.64
C ALA A 288 11.72 18.25 8.92
N TYR A 289 10.90 19.16 8.39
CA TYR A 289 9.45 19.07 8.46
C TYR A 289 8.93 17.81 7.74
N LEU A 290 9.39 17.56 6.51
CA LEU A 290 9.02 16.38 5.71
C LEU A 290 9.38 15.09 6.43
N ASN A 291 10.62 14.96 6.94
CA ASN A 291 11.05 13.78 7.70
C ASN A 291 10.12 13.51 8.90
N LYS A 292 9.80 14.56 9.66
CA LYS A 292 8.91 14.42 10.83
C LYS A 292 7.51 13.97 10.42
N ARG A 293 6.93 14.59 9.38
CA ARG A 293 5.57 14.29 8.94
C ARG A 293 5.49 12.91 8.27
N ASP A 294 6.44 12.57 7.42
CA ASP A 294 6.52 11.25 6.77
C ASP A 294 6.69 10.15 7.80
N GLY A 295 7.60 10.32 8.78
CA GLY A 295 7.77 9.35 9.85
C GLY A 295 6.50 9.14 10.68
N LEU A 296 5.75 10.21 10.98
CA LEU A 296 4.47 10.11 11.67
C LEU A 296 3.44 9.34 10.83
N ILE A 297 3.31 9.69 9.55
CA ILE A 297 2.34 9.05 8.65
C ILE A 297 2.66 7.58 8.47
N ARG A 298 3.92 7.25 8.14
CA ARG A 298 4.38 5.87 7.94
C ARG A 298 4.12 5.00 9.16
N ASN A 299 4.47 5.48 10.35
CA ASN A 299 4.22 4.75 11.60
C ASN A 299 2.72 4.55 11.87
N LYS A 300 1.90 5.59 11.66
CA LYS A 300 0.47 5.51 11.94
C LYS A 300 -0.27 4.65 10.93
N THR A 301 0.14 4.66 9.66
CA THR A 301 -0.35 3.75 8.62
C THR A 301 -0.06 2.30 8.99
N ILE A 302 1.16 1.97 9.44
CA ILE A 302 1.47 0.60 9.91
C ILE A 302 0.55 0.20 11.08
N GLU A 303 0.35 1.08 12.06
CA GLU A 303 -0.50 0.80 13.22
C GLU A 303 -1.97 0.53 12.83
N ILE A 304 -2.54 1.39 11.98
CA ILE A 304 -3.95 1.34 11.60
C ILE A 304 -4.23 0.22 10.61
N ASP A 305 -3.45 0.13 9.54
CA ASP A 305 -3.78 -0.74 8.40
C ASP A 305 -3.21 -2.14 8.55
N LEU A 306 -2.03 -2.29 9.18
CA LEU A 306 -1.33 -3.58 9.26
C LEU A 306 -1.31 -4.18 10.67
N GLY A 307 -1.14 -3.35 11.70
CA GLY A 307 -0.83 -3.78 13.06
C GLY A 307 -1.91 -4.63 13.71
N SER A 308 -3.18 -4.35 13.41
CA SER A 308 -4.30 -5.16 13.91
C SER A 308 -4.69 -6.27 12.93
N SER A 309 -4.58 -6.05 11.63
CA SER A 309 -5.10 -6.93 10.56
C SER A 309 -4.20 -8.12 10.29
N PHE A 310 -2.89 -7.91 10.17
CA PHE A 310 -1.93 -8.94 9.77
C PHE A 310 -1.88 -10.11 10.75
N PRO A 311 -1.82 -9.91 12.09
CA PRO A 311 -1.85 -11.02 13.04
C PRO A 311 -3.12 -11.86 12.96
N ARG A 312 -4.26 -11.26 12.60
CA ARG A 312 -5.53 -11.99 12.43
C ARG A 312 -5.57 -12.80 11.14
N LEU A 313 -4.99 -12.27 10.05
CA LEU A 313 -4.97 -12.95 8.75
C LEU A 313 -3.92 -14.06 8.69
N PHE A 314 -2.70 -13.79 9.16
CA PHE A 314 -1.54 -14.66 8.93
C PHE A 314 -1.02 -15.35 10.19
N GLY A 315 -1.55 -15.00 11.37
CA GLY A 315 -1.02 -15.42 12.65
C GLY A 315 0.16 -14.55 13.11
N PRO A 316 0.46 -14.55 14.42
CA PRO A 316 1.41 -13.61 15.01
C PRO A 316 2.84 -13.79 14.51
N GLU A 317 3.26 -15.02 14.22
CA GLU A 317 4.62 -15.32 13.76
C GLU A 317 4.90 -14.70 12.37
N VAL A 318 4.04 -15.00 11.39
CA VAL A 318 4.16 -14.47 10.03
C VAL A 318 3.97 -12.96 10.03
N ALA A 319 2.98 -12.47 10.77
CA ALA A 319 2.72 -11.04 10.87
C ALA A 319 3.93 -10.28 11.44
N ASN A 320 4.53 -10.74 12.54
CA ASN A 320 5.71 -10.08 13.12
C ASN A 320 6.87 -10.03 12.13
N ARG A 321 7.16 -11.16 11.44
CA ARG A 321 8.25 -11.20 10.47
C ARG A 321 8.04 -10.20 9.33
N VAL A 322 6.85 -10.16 8.74
CA VAL A 322 6.54 -9.27 7.62
C VAL A 322 6.50 -7.80 8.07
N LEU A 323 5.90 -7.52 9.23
CA LEU A 323 5.83 -6.16 9.78
C LEU A 323 7.22 -5.60 10.10
N GLU A 324 8.13 -6.41 10.67
CA GLU A 324 9.51 -5.97 10.91
C GLU A 324 10.23 -5.65 9.60
N ALA A 325 10.03 -6.45 8.54
CA ALA A 325 10.58 -6.14 7.23
C ALA A 325 10.03 -4.83 6.65
N ILE A 326 8.71 -4.59 6.72
CA ILE A 326 8.08 -3.34 6.25
C ILE A 326 8.60 -2.13 7.05
N LYS A 327 8.68 -2.24 8.39
CA LYS A 327 9.22 -1.18 9.26
C LYS A 327 10.63 -0.76 8.86
N GLY A 328 11.46 -1.70 8.40
CA GLY A 328 12.81 -1.41 7.89
C GLY A 328 12.85 -0.37 6.77
N TYR A 329 11.80 -0.28 5.95
CA TYR A 329 11.67 0.73 4.89
C TYR A 329 10.91 1.98 5.34
N PHE A 330 10.02 1.83 6.32
CA PHE A 330 9.14 2.91 6.79
C PHE A 330 9.78 3.78 7.87
N THR A 331 10.91 3.37 8.42
CA THR A 331 11.67 4.15 9.41
C THR A 331 12.40 5.29 8.69
N VAL A 332 12.07 6.53 9.05
CA VAL A 332 12.67 7.78 8.52
C VAL A 332 13.53 8.44 9.57
#